data_AF-A0A960HEP2-F1
#
_entry.id   AF-A0A960HEP2-F1
#
_cell.length_a   1.000
_cell.length_b   1.000
_cell.length_c   1.000
_cell.angle_alpha   90.00
_cell.angle_beta   90.00
_cell.angle_gamma   90.00
#
_symmetry.space_group_name_H-M   'P 1'
#
loop_
_entity.id
_entity.type
_entity.pdbx_description
1 polymer ?
#
loop_
_entity_poly.entity_id
_entity_poly.type
_entity_poly.pdbx_seq_one_letter_code
_entity_poly.pdbx_strand_id
1 'polypeptide(L)'
;DTQFGEGDDLARRVAEEVDRYLTSGEPGGFRAWVEARTPFDDLEPDHRGEAVALLTFHAAKGREWWGVFVTGVEEGLVPHASAVSPAQQAEEARLAYVAVTRAAHHLVLTAAEERNGRAAAPSRWIDAVVESAVADRPAPPPEPRRRVVDPLAPYTAWRAAVARASGQPERAVCSDRVLRSLLDDPPADASALATRLGITETAAARLRPLPQPA
;
A
#
# COMPACT_ATOMS: atom_id res chain seq x y z
N ASP A 1 11.38 -12.50 21.79
CA ASP A 1 12.19 -11.36 21.34
C ASP A 1 12.33 -11.32 19.84
N THR A 2 11.25 -10.99 19.15
CA THR A 2 11.29 -10.53 17.78
C THR A 2 11.44 -9.02 17.87
N GLN A 3 12.67 -8.53 17.72
CA GLN A 3 12.91 -7.10 17.51
C GLN A 3 12.23 -6.72 16.19
N PHE A 4 11.05 -6.12 16.29
CA PHE A 4 10.54 -5.27 15.22
C PHE A 4 11.63 -4.21 15.00
N GLY A 5 12.30 -4.25 13.85
CA GLY A 5 13.20 -3.16 13.45
C GLY A 5 12.43 -1.84 13.38
N GLU A 6 13.06 -0.74 13.01
CA GLU A 6 12.41 0.56 12.72
C GLU A 6 11.43 0.48 11.51
N GLY A 7 10.51 -0.47 11.54
CA GLY A 7 9.77 -1.03 10.45
C GLY A 7 8.29 -0.77 10.66
N ASP A 8 7.79 0.12 9.82
CA ASP A 8 6.40 0.31 9.45
C ASP A 8 5.51 1.09 10.44
N ASP A 9 5.81 2.39 10.54
CA ASP A 9 4.95 3.38 11.20
C ASP A 9 3.47 3.29 10.74
N LEU A 10 3.22 2.85 9.50
CA LEU A 10 1.87 2.61 9.00
C LEU A 10 1.23 1.40 9.69
N ALA A 11 1.92 0.26 9.79
CA ALA A 11 1.41 -0.92 10.49
C ALA A 11 1.12 -0.63 11.97
N ARG A 12 2.02 0.11 12.65
CA ARG A 12 1.80 0.56 14.02
C ARG A 12 0.57 1.46 14.12
N ARG A 13 0.42 2.43 13.22
CA ARG A 13 -0.73 3.34 13.20
C ARG A 13 -2.04 2.61 12.91
N VAL A 14 -2.05 1.64 12.00
CA VAL A 14 -3.23 0.80 11.73
C VAL A 14 -3.60 -0.01 12.97
N ALA A 15 -2.63 -0.64 13.64
CA ALA A 15 -2.87 -1.38 14.88
C ALA A 15 -3.46 -0.50 15.99
N GLU A 16 -2.94 0.71 16.17
CA GLU A 16 -3.45 1.69 17.14
C GLU A 16 -4.90 2.15 16.83
N GLU A 17 -5.24 2.37 15.56
CA GLU A 17 -6.61 2.71 15.16
C GLU A 17 -7.58 1.52 15.35
N VAL A 18 -7.14 0.29 15.03
CA VAL A 18 -7.93 -0.94 15.24
C VAL A 18 -8.19 -1.18 16.72
N ASP A 19 -7.15 -1.11 17.56
CA ASP A 19 -7.28 -1.31 19.00
C ASP A 19 -8.23 -0.28 19.63
N ARG A 20 -8.13 0.98 19.20
CA ARG A 20 -9.06 2.02 19.61
C ARG A 20 -10.49 1.69 19.21
N TYR A 21 -10.72 1.33 17.94
CA TYR A 21 -12.04 1.00 17.45
C TYR A 21 -12.65 -0.18 18.21
N LEU A 22 -11.87 -1.24 18.46
CA LEU A 22 -12.32 -2.41 19.21
C LEU A 22 -12.63 -2.09 20.68
N THR A 23 -11.91 -1.14 21.27
CA THR A 23 -12.08 -0.79 22.70
C THR A 23 -13.20 0.21 22.94
N SER A 24 -13.35 1.23 22.10
CA SER A 24 -14.30 2.33 22.31
C SER A 24 -15.53 2.29 21.40
N GLY A 25 -15.49 1.51 20.31
CA GLY A 25 -16.48 1.56 19.23
C GLY A 25 -16.39 2.83 18.38
N GLU A 26 -15.48 3.75 18.70
CA GLU A 26 -15.30 5.01 17.97
C GLU A 26 -14.24 4.85 16.87
N PRO A 27 -14.55 5.19 15.61
CA PRO A 27 -13.60 5.06 14.50
C PRO A 27 -12.44 6.08 14.55
N GLY A 28 -12.39 6.98 15.55
CA GLY A 28 -11.25 7.87 15.78
C GLY A 28 -10.88 8.73 14.56
N GLY A 29 -9.57 8.85 14.29
CA GLY A 29 -9.03 9.60 13.16
C GLY A 29 -9.00 8.80 11.85
N PHE A 30 -9.24 7.49 11.91
CA PHE A 30 -9.16 6.58 10.77
C PHE A 30 -10.11 6.97 9.64
N ARG A 31 -11.37 7.31 9.95
CA ARG A 31 -12.34 7.70 8.92
C ARG A 31 -11.88 8.94 8.15
N ALA A 32 -11.48 9.99 8.87
CA ALA A 32 -10.96 11.21 8.26
C ALA A 32 -9.67 10.94 7.47
N TRP A 33 -8.84 10.00 7.95
CA TRP A 33 -7.64 9.54 7.27
C TRP A 33 -7.95 8.87 5.91
N VAL A 34 -8.99 8.02 5.85
CA VAL A 34 -9.46 7.37 4.59
C VAL A 34 -10.04 8.41 3.63
N GLU A 35 -10.90 9.31 4.13
CA GLU A 35 -11.59 10.31 3.29
C GLU A 35 -10.62 11.32 2.65
N ALA A 36 -9.56 11.68 3.37
CA ALA A 36 -8.57 12.65 2.90
C ALA A 36 -7.50 12.08 1.96
N ARG A 37 -7.47 10.76 1.75
CA ARG A 37 -6.40 10.08 1.01
C ARG A 37 -6.83 9.56 -0.34
N THR A 38 -5.99 9.83 -1.32
CA THR A 38 -5.93 9.11 -2.59
C THR A 38 -5.22 7.77 -2.38
N PRO A 39 -5.73 6.66 -2.96
CA PRO A 39 -5.13 5.34 -2.78
C PRO A 39 -3.65 5.35 -3.14
N PHE A 40 -2.84 4.83 -2.21
CA PHE A 40 -1.39 4.62 -2.33
C PHE A 40 -0.52 5.89 -2.35
N ASP A 41 -1.07 7.09 -2.12
CA ASP A 41 -0.27 8.32 -2.23
C ASP A 41 0.78 8.50 -1.15
N ASP A 42 0.61 7.86 -0.01
CA ASP A 42 1.60 7.78 1.08
C ASP A 42 2.48 6.53 1.02
N LEU A 43 2.31 5.69 0.00
CA LEU A 43 3.21 4.56 -0.24
C LEU A 43 4.35 4.96 -1.16
N GLU A 44 5.55 4.58 -0.74
CA GLU A 44 6.72 4.58 -1.59
C GLU A 44 6.42 3.77 -2.87
N PRO A 45 6.94 4.19 -4.05
CA PRO A 45 6.59 3.60 -5.34
C PRO A 45 6.74 2.06 -5.41
N ASP A 46 7.68 1.52 -4.65
CA ASP A 46 7.99 0.10 -4.53
C ASP A 46 6.98 -0.69 -3.68
N HIS A 47 6.20 -0.03 -2.81
CA HIS A 47 5.19 -0.67 -1.96
C HIS A 47 3.77 -0.54 -2.52
N ARG A 48 3.55 0.23 -3.59
CA ARG A 48 2.20 0.45 -4.18
C ARG A 48 1.51 -0.83 -4.70
N GLY A 49 2.27 -1.89 -4.94
CA GLY A 49 1.76 -3.21 -5.36
C GLY A 49 1.57 -4.22 -4.22
N GLU A 50 1.96 -3.88 -2.99
CA GLU A 50 2.02 -4.82 -1.86
C GLU A 50 1.00 -4.49 -0.75
N ALA A 51 0.10 -3.53 -1.01
CA ALA A 51 -0.85 -3.03 -0.01
C ALA A 51 -2.32 -3.27 -0.42
N VAL A 52 -3.18 -3.39 0.59
CA VAL A 52 -4.64 -3.39 0.41
C VAL A 52 -5.12 -1.94 0.31
N ALA A 53 -5.84 -1.62 -0.77
CA ALA A 53 -6.49 -0.33 -0.91
C ALA A 53 -7.83 -0.31 -0.14
N LEU A 54 -7.93 0.53 0.89
CA LEU A 54 -9.18 0.83 1.57
C LEU A 54 -9.74 2.16 1.07
N LEU A 55 -10.92 2.13 0.47
CA LEU A 55 -11.47 3.27 -0.27
C LEU A 55 -12.98 3.41 -0.07
N THR A 56 -13.47 4.65 -0.23
CA THR A 56 -14.90 4.92 -0.43
C THR A 56 -15.32 4.55 -1.86
N PHE A 57 -16.62 4.36 -2.10
CA PHE A 57 -17.15 4.06 -3.44
C PHE A 57 -16.78 5.14 -4.46
N HIS A 58 -16.78 6.41 -4.04
CA HIS A 58 -16.37 7.54 -4.87
C HIS A 58 -14.88 7.47 -5.25
N ALA A 59 -14.00 7.20 -4.28
CA ALA A 59 -12.56 7.12 -4.51
C ALA A 59 -12.15 5.93 -5.37
N ALA A 60 -12.99 4.89 -5.43
CA ALA A 60 -12.77 3.71 -6.25
C ALA A 60 -13.11 3.90 -7.74
N LYS A 61 -13.81 4.99 -8.11
CA LYS A 61 -14.24 5.26 -9.48
C LYS A 61 -13.04 5.29 -10.45
N GLY A 62 -13.16 4.55 -11.56
CA GLY A 62 -12.14 4.49 -12.62
C GLY A 62 -10.94 3.60 -12.30
N ARG A 63 -11.00 2.81 -11.22
CA ARG A 63 -9.97 1.83 -10.82
C ARG A 63 -10.56 0.43 -10.79
N GLU A 64 -9.72 -0.59 -10.97
CA GLU A 64 -10.15 -1.99 -10.92
C GLU A 64 -9.09 -2.80 -10.18
N TRP A 65 -9.55 -3.81 -9.45
CA TRP A 65 -8.68 -4.72 -8.71
C TRP A 65 -9.05 -6.15 -9.02
N TRP A 66 -8.08 -7.03 -8.87
CA TRP A 66 -8.30 -8.45 -9.08
C TRP A 66 -9.39 -9.01 -8.15
N GLY A 67 -9.35 -8.63 -6.86
CA GLY A 67 -10.37 -8.93 -5.88
C GLY A 67 -10.83 -7.67 -5.14
N VAL A 68 -12.13 -7.57 -4.85
CA VAL A 68 -12.74 -6.46 -4.12
C VAL A 68 -13.64 -7.00 -3.01
N PHE A 69 -13.50 -6.40 -1.83
CA PHE A 69 -14.35 -6.62 -0.67
C PHE A 69 -15.22 -5.39 -0.47
N VAL A 70 -16.54 -5.53 -0.65
CA VAL A 70 -17.50 -4.49 -0.30
C VAL A 70 -18.07 -4.81 1.07
N THR A 71 -17.78 -3.96 2.04
CA THR A 71 -18.15 -4.16 3.43
C THR A 71 -19.34 -3.30 3.84
N GLY A 72 -20.18 -3.80 4.75
CA GLY A 72 -21.33 -3.05 5.26
C GLY A 72 -22.43 -2.91 4.22
N VAL A 73 -22.66 -3.96 3.43
CA VAL A 73 -23.74 -4.03 2.43
C VAL A 73 -25.07 -4.28 3.15
N GLU A 74 -25.49 -3.27 3.91
CA GLU A 74 -26.59 -3.30 4.88
C GLU A 74 -27.60 -2.19 4.59
N GLU A 75 -28.87 -2.40 4.95
CA GLU A 75 -29.87 -1.34 4.93
C GLU A 75 -29.46 -0.16 5.82
N GLY A 76 -29.57 1.05 5.26
CA GLY A 76 -29.16 2.29 5.92
C GLY A 76 -27.68 2.67 5.70
N LEU A 77 -26.84 1.74 5.25
CA LEU A 77 -25.48 2.02 4.76
C LEU A 77 -25.41 1.98 3.23
N VAL A 78 -25.97 0.93 2.62
CA VAL A 78 -26.05 0.74 1.17
C VAL A 78 -27.45 0.19 0.83
N PRO A 79 -28.40 1.01 0.36
CA PRO A 79 -28.33 2.46 0.21
C PRO A 79 -28.15 3.20 1.54
N HIS A 80 -27.46 4.34 1.51
CA HIS A 80 -27.35 5.20 2.69
C HIS A 80 -28.73 5.75 3.10
N ALA A 81 -29.03 5.76 4.40
CA ALA A 81 -30.34 6.14 4.93
C ALA A 81 -30.79 7.57 4.56
N SER A 82 -29.85 8.45 4.21
CA SER A 82 -30.16 9.82 3.76
C SER A 82 -30.72 9.92 2.35
N ALA A 83 -30.64 8.84 1.55
CA ALA A 83 -31.14 8.80 0.19
C ALA A 83 -32.66 8.55 0.17
N VAL A 84 -33.44 9.59 0.45
CA VAL A 84 -34.90 9.47 0.59
C VAL A 84 -35.65 9.69 -0.72
N SER A 85 -35.15 10.56 -1.60
CA SER A 85 -35.80 10.84 -2.88
C SER A 85 -35.44 9.79 -3.94
N PRO A 86 -36.30 9.59 -4.96
CA PRO A 86 -36.00 8.67 -6.07
C PRO A 86 -34.67 8.97 -6.77
N ALA A 87 -34.32 10.25 -6.92
CA ALA A 87 -33.06 10.66 -7.53
C ALA A 87 -31.84 10.28 -6.67
N GLN A 88 -31.93 10.47 -5.34
CA GLN A 88 -30.86 10.07 -4.42
C GLN A 88 -30.72 8.54 -4.35
N GLN A 89 -31.83 7.80 -4.34
CA GLN A 89 -31.79 6.33 -4.37
C GLN A 89 -31.16 5.81 -5.67
N ALA A 90 -31.46 6.44 -6.80
CA ALA A 90 -30.83 6.10 -8.07
C ALA A 90 -29.32 6.39 -8.07
N GLU A 91 -28.87 7.43 -7.37
CA GLU A 91 -27.45 7.73 -7.22
C GLU A 91 -26.75 6.70 -6.31
N GLU A 92 -27.34 6.35 -5.17
CA GLU A 92 -26.81 5.27 -4.31
C GLU A 92 -26.72 3.94 -5.07
N ALA A 93 -27.71 3.64 -5.92
CA ALA A 93 -27.67 2.46 -6.78
C ALA A 93 -26.51 2.51 -7.78
N ARG A 94 -26.22 3.69 -8.35
CA ARG A 94 -25.04 3.90 -9.19
C ARG A 94 -23.75 3.71 -8.41
N LEU A 95 -23.67 4.19 -7.17
CA LEU A 95 -22.48 4.02 -6.33
C LEU A 95 -22.24 2.55 -5.97
N ALA A 96 -23.30 1.82 -5.63
CA ALA A 96 -23.23 0.38 -5.40
C ALA A 96 -22.78 -0.37 -6.66
N TYR A 97 -23.33 -0.02 -7.83
CA TYR A 97 -22.90 -0.57 -9.11
C TYR A 97 -21.42 -0.27 -9.39
N VAL A 98 -20.96 0.95 -9.11
CA VAL A 98 -19.54 1.31 -9.24
C VAL A 98 -18.70 0.40 -8.36
N ALA A 99 -19.03 0.24 -7.08
CA ALA A 99 -18.28 -0.61 -6.14
C ALA A 99 -18.19 -2.07 -6.60
N VAL A 100 -19.32 -2.67 -6.97
CA VAL A 100 -19.43 -4.06 -7.46
C VAL A 100 -18.59 -4.27 -8.71
N THR A 101 -18.64 -3.34 -9.67
CA THR A 101 -17.91 -3.45 -10.94
C THR A 101 -16.42 -3.11 -10.85
N ARG A 102 -15.88 -2.76 -9.67
CA ARG A 102 -14.43 -2.61 -9.52
C ARG A 102 -13.72 -3.96 -9.40
N ALA A 103 -14.47 -5.04 -9.12
CA ALA A 103 -13.96 -6.40 -9.08
C ALA A 103 -13.76 -6.93 -10.49
N ALA A 104 -12.52 -7.29 -10.85
CA ALA A 104 -12.24 -7.94 -12.12
C ALA A 104 -12.53 -9.45 -12.08
N HIS A 105 -12.26 -10.11 -10.94
CA HIS A 105 -12.40 -11.57 -10.81
C HIS A 105 -13.13 -12.00 -9.55
N HIS A 106 -12.83 -11.38 -8.40
CA HIS A 106 -13.41 -11.77 -7.12
C HIS A 106 -14.16 -10.62 -6.48
N LEU A 107 -15.44 -10.85 -6.16
CA LEU A 107 -16.26 -9.93 -5.39
C LEU A 107 -16.72 -10.64 -4.12
N VAL A 108 -16.41 -10.04 -2.98
CA VAL A 108 -16.94 -10.48 -1.68
C VAL A 108 -17.80 -9.35 -1.13
N LEU A 109 -19.05 -9.68 -0.83
CA LEU A 109 -19.98 -8.77 -0.16
C LEU A 109 -20.16 -9.23 1.28
N THR A 110 -20.11 -8.30 2.24
CA THR A 110 -20.32 -8.62 3.65
C THR A 110 -21.35 -7.68 4.28
N ALA A 111 -22.18 -8.25 5.15
CA ALA A 111 -23.16 -7.55 5.98
C ALA A 111 -23.03 -8.08 7.41
N ALA A 112 -23.17 -7.21 8.40
CA ALA A 112 -23.22 -7.59 9.81
C ALA A 112 -24.64 -8.00 10.22
N GLU A 113 -24.77 -8.94 11.17
CA GLU A 113 -26.05 -9.26 11.81
C GLU A 113 -26.45 -8.18 12.84
N GLU A 114 -25.45 -7.54 13.47
CA GLU A 114 -25.62 -6.48 14.43
C GLU A 114 -24.54 -5.40 14.24
N ARG A 115 -24.94 -4.13 14.30
CA ARG A 115 -24.05 -2.97 14.27
C ARG A 115 -24.42 -1.98 15.35
N ASN A 116 -23.45 -1.59 16.18
CA ASN A 116 -23.63 -0.62 17.26
C ASN A 116 -24.81 -0.95 18.20
N GLY A 117 -24.95 -2.22 18.60
CA GLY A 117 -26.03 -2.67 19.50
C GLY A 117 -27.40 -2.80 18.85
N ARG A 118 -27.49 -2.74 17.51
CA ARG A 118 -28.74 -2.82 16.75
C ARG A 118 -28.65 -3.87 15.66
N ALA A 119 -29.71 -4.68 15.53
CA ALA A 119 -29.82 -5.61 14.42
C ALA A 119 -29.68 -4.88 13.09
N ALA A 120 -28.82 -5.40 12.21
CA ALA A 120 -28.61 -4.90 10.87
C ALA A 120 -29.22 -5.88 9.87
N ALA A 121 -29.88 -5.34 8.85
CA ALA A 121 -30.44 -6.14 7.76
C ALA A 121 -29.50 -6.03 6.54
N PRO A 122 -29.29 -7.12 5.78
CA PRO A 122 -28.60 -7.05 4.50
C PRO A 122 -29.28 -6.04 3.55
N SER A 123 -28.48 -5.42 2.70
CA SER A 123 -28.98 -4.50 1.67
C SER A 123 -30.02 -5.18 0.78
N ARG A 124 -31.11 -4.48 0.46
CA ARG A 124 -32.10 -4.92 -0.55
C ARG A 124 -31.50 -5.16 -1.93
N TRP A 125 -30.28 -4.70 -2.21
CA TRP A 125 -29.61 -4.90 -3.50
C TRP A 125 -28.75 -6.16 -3.56
N ILE A 126 -28.51 -6.84 -2.43
CA ILE A 126 -27.68 -8.04 -2.40
C ILE A 126 -28.28 -9.15 -3.27
N ASP A 127 -29.59 -9.35 -3.20
CA ASP A 127 -30.27 -10.40 -3.95
C ASP A 127 -30.13 -10.18 -5.45
N ALA A 128 -30.35 -8.95 -5.92
CA ALA A 128 -30.17 -8.60 -7.32
C ALA A 128 -28.72 -8.79 -7.81
N VAL A 129 -27.73 -8.50 -6.95
CA VAL A 129 -26.32 -8.74 -7.30
C VAL A 129 -26.04 -10.25 -7.38
N VAL A 130 -26.51 -11.03 -6.41
CA VAL A 130 -26.34 -12.50 -6.39
C VAL A 130 -27.03 -13.16 -7.57
N GLU A 131 -28.25 -12.75 -7.92
CA GLU A 131 -28.98 -13.24 -9.09
C GLU A 131 -28.26 -12.91 -10.41
N SER A 132 -27.58 -11.76 -10.47
CA SER A 132 -26.78 -11.36 -11.64
C SER A 132 -25.40 -12.01 -11.70
N ALA A 133 -24.93 -12.58 -10.59
CA ALA A 133 -23.60 -13.14 -10.51
C ALA A 133 -23.52 -14.43 -11.35
N VAL A 134 -22.59 -14.45 -12.31
CA VAL A 134 -22.26 -15.68 -13.01
C VAL A 134 -21.48 -16.54 -12.02
N ALA A 135 -22.02 -17.72 -11.68
CA ALA A 135 -21.33 -18.72 -10.88
C ALA A 135 -20.18 -19.34 -11.68
N ASP A 136 -19.15 -18.54 -11.96
CA ASP A 136 -17.94 -18.99 -12.60
C ASP A 136 -16.93 -19.45 -11.56
N ARG A 137 -16.06 -20.40 -11.91
CA ARG A 137 -15.00 -20.82 -10.99
C ARG A 137 -14.06 -19.62 -10.85
N PRO A 138 -13.85 -19.10 -9.64
CA PRO A 138 -13.02 -17.91 -9.48
C PRO A 138 -11.62 -18.20 -10.02
N ALA A 139 -11.09 -17.32 -10.86
CA ALA A 139 -9.71 -17.43 -11.32
C ALA A 139 -8.77 -17.51 -10.10
N PRO A 140 -7.64 -18.22 -10.15
CA PRO A 140 -6.65 -18.13 -9.08
C PRO A 140 -6.12 -16.69 -8.97
N PRO A 141 -5.81 -16.20 -7.76
CA PRO A 141 -5.15 -14.90 -7.58
C PRO A 141 -3.91 -14.82 -8.45
N PRO A 142 -3.62 -13.64 -9.04
CA PRO A 142 -2.37 -13.45 -9.74
C PRO A 142 -1.28 -13.71 -8.72
N GLU A 143 -0.23 -14.41 -9.15
CA GLU A 143 0.92 -14.59 -8.29
C GLU A 143 1.38 -13.21 -7.79
N PRO A 144 1.59 -13.04 -6.48
CA PRO A 144 2.10 -11.78 -5.97
C PRO A 144 3.36 -11.46 -6.78
N ARG A 145 3.37 -10.28 -7.42
CA ARG A 145 4.55 -9.87 -8.19
C ARG A 145 5.71 -9.88 -7.22
N ARG A 146 6.60 -10.87 -7.36
CA ARG A 146 7.80 -10.94 -6.54
C ARG A 146 8.54 -9.63 -6.74
N ARG A 147 8.65 -8.83 -5.68
CA ARG A 147 9.41 -7.59 -5.71
C ARG A 147 10.80 -7.93 -6.24
N VAL A 148 11.12 -7.37 -7.40
CA VAL A 148 12.50 -7.32 -7.83
C VAL A 148 13.12 -6.28 -6.93
N VAL A 149 13.67 -6.74 -5.79
CA VAL A 149 14.50 -5.88 -4.93
C VAL A 149 15.64 -5.42 -5.82
N ASP A 150 15.72 -4.11 -6.08
CA ASP A 150 16.86 -3.57 -6.82
C ASP A 150 18.11 -3.81 -5.97
N PRO A 151 19.02 -4.70 -6.40
CA PRO A 151 20.19 -5.03 -5.60
C PRO A 151 21.12 -3.81 -5.44
N LEU A 152 20.96 -2.77 -6.25
CA LEU A 152 21.68 -1.51 -6.13
C LEU A 152 21.03 -0.52 -5.16
N ALA A 153 19.82 -0.75 -4.65
CA ALA A 153 19.14 0.21 -3.78
C ALA A 153 19.99 0.64 -2.56
N PRO A 154 20.67 -0.27 -1.83
CA PRO A 154 21.56 0.13 -0.73
C PRO A 154 22.74 0.99 -1.20
N TYR A 155 23.30 0.68 -2.37
CA TYR A 155 24.44 1.39 -2.96
C TYR A 155 24.06 2.76 -3.51
N THR A 156 22.87 2.90 -4.11
CA THR A 156 22.31 4.18 -4.57
C THR A 156 22.01 5.09 -3.38
N ALA A 157 21.42 4.57 -2.30
CA ALA A 157 21.18 5.31 -1.06
C ALA A 157 22.49 5.77 -0.40
N TRP A 158 23.50 4.88 -0.34
CA TRP A 158 24.84 5.24 0.13
C TRP A 158 25.44 6.38 -0.70
N ARG A 159 25.40 6.29 -2.04
CA ARG A 159 25.92 7.35 -2.93
C ARG A 159 25.21 8.69 -2.68
N ALA A 160 23.89 8.67 -2.54
CA ALA A 160 23.10 9.87 -2.24
C ALA A 160 23.46 10.48 -0.88
N ALA A 161 23.71 9.65 0.14
CA ALA A 161 24.18 10.12 1.44
C ALA A 161 25.57 10.79 1.35
N VAL A 162 26.51 10.16 0.66
CA VAL A 162 27.86 10.70 0.44
C VAL A 162 27.81 12.02 -0.34
N ALA A 163 27.01 12.07 -1.42
CA ALA A 163 26.82 13.25 -2.25
C ALA A 163 26.29 14.45 -1.45
N ARG A 164 25.29 14.20 -0.59
CA ARG A 164 24.75 15.22 0.32
C ARG A 164 25.80 15.72 1.31
N ALA A 165 26.58 14.81 1.91
CA ALA A 165 27.60 15.17 2.89
C ALA A 165 28.79 15.94 2.27
N SER A 166 29.14 15.64 1.03
CA SER A 166 30.25 16.31 0.31
C SER A 166 29.83 17.54 -0.48
N GLY A 167 28.52 17.82 -0.61
CA GLY A 167 28.00 18.92 -1.42
C GLY A 167 28.24 18.73 -2.92
N GLN A 168 28.39 17.48 -3.37
CA GLN A 168 28.67 17.14 -4.77
C GLN A 168 27.48 16.40 -5.40
N PRO A 169 27.30 16.46 -6.74
CA PRO A 169 26.28 15.65 -7.40
C PRO A 169 26.63 14.16 -7.29
N GLU A 170 25.62 13.30 -7.20
CA GLU A 170 25.78 11.84 -7.05
C GLU A 170 26.75 11.20 -8.06
N ARG A 171 26.63 11.58 -9.34
CA ARG A 171 27.52 11.09 -10.41
C ARG A 171 28.99 11.45 -10.22
N ALA A 172 29.29 12.48 -9.42
CA ALA A 172 30.66 12.87 -9.08
C ALA A 172 31.22 12.04 -7.92
N VAL A 173 30.37 11.44 -7.08
CA VAL A 173 30.78 10.45 -6.09
C VAL A 173 31.18 9.16 -6.79
N CYS A 174 30.30 8.61 -7.62
CA CYS A 174 30.64 7.51 -8.54
C CYS A 174 29.55 7.30 -9.61
N SER A 175 29.94 6.71 -10.74
CA SER A 175 29.02 6.34 -11.81
C SER A 175 28.22 5.06 -11.48
N ASP A 176 27.09 4.85 -12.15
CA ASP A 176 26.28 3.62 -11.99
C ASP A 176 27.07 2.35 -12.33
N ARG A 177 28.04 2.45 -13.26
CA ARG A 177 28.95 1.35 -13.58
C ARG A 177 29.82 0.98 -12.38
N VAL A 178 30.28 1.96 -11.62
CA VAL A 178 31.07 1.74 -10.41
C VAL A 178 30.21 1.19 -9.28
N LEU A 179 28.98 1.68 -9.10
CA LEU A 179 28.04 1.10 -8.14
C LEU A 179 27.80 -0.40 -8.40
N ARG A 180 27.56 -0.78 -9.67
CA ARG A 180 27.43 -2.20 -10.06
C ARG A 180 28.70 -2.99 -9.73
N SER A 181 29.87 -2.45 -10.02
CA SER A 181 31.13 -3.11 -9.67
C SER A 181 31.36 -3.25 -8.17
N LEU A 182 30.84 -2.35 -7.33
CA LEU A 182 30.91 -2.48 -5.87
C LEU A 182 29.99 -3.60 -5.37
N LEU A 183 28.83 -3.76 -6.00
CA LEU A 183 27.91 -4.87 -5.72
C LEU A 183 28.51 -6.22 -6.14
N ASP A 184 29.04 -6.30 -7.37
CA ASP A 184 29.55 -7.54 -7.96
C ASP A 184 30.81 -8.08 -7.24
N ASP A 185 31.70 -7.18 -6.81
CA ASP A 185 32.98 -7.52 -6.17
C ASP A 185 33.29 -6.53 -5.04
N PRO A 186 32.73 -6.71 -3.82
CA PRO A 186 32.89 -5.74 -2.74
C PRO A 186 34.36 -5.56 -2.32
N PRO A 187 34.88 -4.32 -2.26
CA PRO A 187 36.28 -4.10 -1.91
C PRO A 187 36.56 -4.48 -0.45
N ALA A 188 37.60 -5.28 -0.24
CA ALA A 188 37.98 -5.79 1.08
C ALA A 188 38.43 -4.68 2.04
N ASP A 189 39.09 -3.65 1.53
CA ASP A 189 39.69 -2.57 2.30
C ASP A 189 39.49 -1.17 1.67
N ALA A 190 39.97 -0.15 2.39
CA ALA A 190 39.88 1.24 1.95
C ALA A 190 40.76 1.52 0.71
N SER A 191 41.86 0.79 0.54
CA SER A 191 42.78 0.96 -0.59
C SER A 191 42.16 0.47 -1.91
N ALA A 192 41.52 -0.70 -1.87
CA ALA A 192 40.77 -1.26 -2.98
C ALA A 192 39.58 -0.36 -3.37
N LEU A 193 38.88 0.19 -2.37
CA LEU A 193 37.80 1.15 -2.61
C LEU A 193 38.31 2.45 -3.23
N ALA A 194 39.44 2.98 -2.73
CA ALA A 194 40.06 4.20 -3.23
C ALA A 194 40.47 4.07 -4.70
N THR A 195 41.05 2.94 -5.10
CA THR A 195 41.42 2.66 -6.49
C THR A 195 40.20 2.64 -7.40
N ARG A 196 39.10 2.03 -6.94
CA ARG A 196 37.88 1.92 -7.75
C ARG A 196 37.12 3.24 -7.90
N LEU A 197 37.13 4.08 -6.85
CA LEU A 197 36.50 5.40 -6.86
C LEU A 197 37.40 6.50 -7.44
N GLY A 198 38.70 6.23 -7.60
CA GLY A 198 39.67 7.24 -8.04
C GLY A 198 39.91 8.34 -6.99
N ILE A 199 39.85 7.99 -5.70
CA ILE A 199 40.03 8.93 -4.56
C ILE A 199 41.20 8.49 -3.68
N THR A 200 41.53 9.28 -2.66
CA THR A 200 42.57 8.92 -1.68
C THR A 200 42.08 7.85 -0.72
N GLU A 201 43.00 7.01 -0.21
CA GLU A 201 42.68 5.97 0.78
C GLU A 201 42.05 6.54 2.05
N THR A 202 42.53 7.70 2.53
CA THR A 202 41.93 8.41 3.67
C THR A 202 40.50 8.84 3.41
N ALA A 203 40.17 9.26 2.18
CA ALA A 203 38.80 9.61 1.82
C ALA A 203 37.94 8.35 1.73
N ALA A 204 38.44 7.27 1.10
CA ALA A 204 37.73 6.00 1.01
C ALA A 204 37.46 5.36 2.38
N ALA A 205 38.39 5.48 3.33
CA ALA A 205 38.22 4.98 4.69
C ALA A 205 37.02 5.62 5.41
N ARG A 206 36.71 6.90 5.13
CA ARG A 206 35.55 7.62 5.69
C ARG A 206 34.22 7.19 5.08
N LEU A 207 34.25 6.54 3.91
CA LEU A 207 33.06 6.06 3.22
C LEU A 207 32.70 4.62 3.61
N ARG A 208 33.49 3.99 4.48
CA ARG A 208 33.23 2.66 5.06
C ARG A 208 32.39 2.76 6.34
N PRO A 209 31.62 1.73 6.68
CA PRO A 209 31.40 0.50 5.92
C PRO A 209 30.52 0.72 4.68
N LEU A 210 30.75 -0.09 3.63
CA LEU A 210 29.85 -0.12 2.48
C LEU A 210 28.53 -0.81 2.87
N PRO A 211 27.41 -0.45 2.23
CA PRO A 211 26.15 -1.13 2.46
C PRO A 211 26.22 -2.60 2.05
N GLN A 212 25.53 -3.47 2.78
CA GLN A 212 25.36 -4.86 2.39
C GLN A 212 24.24 -4.98 1.35
N PRO A 213 24.35 -5.88 0.36
CA PRO A 213 23.21 -6.22 -0.48
C PRO A 213 22.07 -6.79 0.39
N ALA A 214 20.83 -6.44 0.04
CA ALA A 214 19.62 -6.93 0.71
C ALA A 214 19.27 -8.36 0.28
#